data_AF-A0A2D4MNT1-F1
#
_entry.id   AF-A0A2D4MNT1-F1
#
_cell.length_a   1.000
_cell.length_b   1.000
_cell.length_c   1.000
_cell.angle_alpha   90.00
_cell.angle_beta   90.00
_cell.angle_gamma   90.00
#
_symmetry.space_group_name_H-M   'P 1'
#
loop_
_entity.id
_entity.type
_entity.pdbx_description
1 polymer ?
#
loop_
_entity_poly.entity_id
_entity_poly.type
_entity_poly.pdbx_seq_one_letter_code
_entity_poly.pdbx_strand_id
1 'polypeptide(L)'
;MPQHQGCLRLLAAFCLTFLFLTFTASYKPVIVVHGLFDSPSDFQLLLNFINETHPGTNVSVVDLFDRTESLKSLWMQVEGFRQAIYPIMQNAADGVHLYCYSQGNGILGMAK
;
A
#
# COMPACT_ATOMS: atom_id res chain seq x y z
N MET A 1 41.60 31.61 -12.97
CA MET A 1 40.18 31.49 -12.60
C MET A 1 39.74 30.01 -12.52
N PRO A 2 40.24 29.19 -11.57
CA PRO A 2 39.90 27.76 -11.48
C PRO A 2 38.79 27.44 -10.46
N GLN A 3 38.58 28.33 -9.48
CA GLN A 3 37.71 28.09 -8.32
C GLN A 3 36.21 28.10 -8.66
N HIS A 4 35.81 28.89 -9.66
CA HIS A 4 34.42 28.98 -10.12
C HIS A 4 33.96 27.70 -10.85
N GLN A 5 34.88 27.00 -11.52
CA GLN A 5 34.59 25.74 -12.23
C GLN A 5 34.41 24.56 -11.26
N GLY A 6 35.14 24.55 -10.14
CA GLY A 6 35.00 23.52 -9.10
C GLY A 6 33.66 23.63 -8.34
N CYS A 7 33.25 24.85 -8.00
CA CYS A 7 31.96 25.10 -7.33
C CYS A 7 30.76 24.70 -8.21
N LEU A 8 30.80 25.05 -9.50
CA LEU A 8 29.76 24.68 -10.45
C LEU A 8 29.64 23.15 -10.64
N ARG A 9 30.76 22.42 -10.62
CA ARG A 9 30.77 20.95 -10.68
C ARG A 9 30.19 20.30 -9.43
N LEU A 10 30.51 20.84 -8.24
CA LEU A 10 29.92 20.35 -6.99
C LEU A 10 28.41 20.58 -6.96
N LEU A 11 27.96 21.77 -7.37
CA LEU A 11 26.53 22.10 -7.46
C LEU A 11 25.80 21.17 -8.44
N ALA A 12 26.37 20.94 -9.62
CA ALA A 12 25.80 20.02 -10.60
C ALA A 12 25.71 18.58 -10.07
N ALA A 13 26.75 18.10 -9.38
CA ALA A 13 26.74 16.77 -8.76
C ALA A 13 25.66 16.65 -7.67
N PHE A 14 25.50 17.69 -6.84
CA PHE A 14 24.46 17.74 -5.81
C PHE A 14 23.05 17.81 -6.39
N CYS A 15 22.86 18.53 -7.49
CA CYS A 15 21.59 18.57 -8.21
C CYS A 15 21.26 17.23 -8.87
N LEU A 16 22.25 16.54 -9.46
CA LEU A 16 22.05 15.22 -10.05
C LEU A 16 21.69 14.18 -8.98
N THR A 17 22.38 14.15 -7.83
CA THR A 17 22.02 13.23 -6.75
C THR A 17 20.63 13.50 -6.18
N PHE A 18 20.25 14.78 -6.02
CA PHE A 18 18.91 15.15 -5.60
C PHE A 18 17.84 14.76 -6.64
N LEU A 19 18.13 14.90 -7.93
CA LEU A 19 17.24 14.48 -9.01
C LEU A 19 17.04 12.97 -9.05
N PHE A 20 18.10 12.18 -8.82
CA PHE A 20 18.01 10.73 -8.68
C PHE A 20 17.20 10.31 -7.45
N LEU A 21 17.27 11.06 -6.35
CA LEU A 21 16.45 10.81 -5.15
C LEU A 21 14.96 11.11 -5.39
N THR A 22 14.64 12.08 -6.25
CA THR A 22 13.24 12.42 -6.59
C THR A 22 12.60 11.48 -7.62
N PHE A 23 13.39 10.62 -8.29
CA PHE A 23 12.88 9.72 -9.34
C PHE A 23 12.38 8.37 -8.79
N THR A 24 12.23 8.22 -7.47
CA THR A 24 11.49 7.08 -6.94
C THR A 24 10.00 7.29 -7.24
N ALA A 25 9.48 6.55 -8.23
CA ALA A 25 8.05 6.53 -8.48
C ALA A 25 7.36 6.04 -7.19
N SER A 26 6.67 6.93 -6.49
CA SER A 26 5.88 6.54 -5.32
C SER A 26 4.61 5.86 -5.82
N TYR A 27 4.51 4.55 -5.58
CA TYR A 27 3.30 3.79 -5.89
C TYR A 27 2.20 4.14 -4.88
N LYS A 28 0.95 4.16 -5.36
CA LYS A 28 -0.21 4.33 -4.47
C LYS A 28 -0.23 3.19 -3.43
N PRO A 29 -0.61 3.46 -2.17
CA PRO A 29 -0.75 2.40 -1.18
C PRO A 29 -1.74 1.33 -1.64
N VAL A 30 -1.47 0.07 -1.29
CA VAL A 30 -2.34 -1.07 -1.58
C VAL A 30 -2.92 -1.58 -0.28
N ILE A 31 -4.24 -1.72 -0.22
CA ILE A 31 -4.95 -2.31 0.92
C ILE A 31 -5.47 -3.68 0.48
N VAL A 32 -5.11 -4.71 1.24
CA VAL A 32 -5.50 -6.10 0.97
C VAL A 32 -6.56 -6.53 1.99
N VAL A 33 -7.69 -7.03 1.50
CA VAL A 33 -8.79 -7.62 2.29
C VAL A 33 -8.93 -9.08 1.89
N HIS A 34 -8.80 -9.97 2.86
CA HIS A 34 -8.83 -11.42 2.62
C HIS A 34 -10.25 -11.98 2.50
N GLY A 35 -10.35 -13.27 2.17
CA GLY A 35 -11.61 -13.99 2.02
C GLY A 35 -11.92 -14.92 3.18
N LEU A 36 -12.81 -15.87 2.94
CA LEU A 36 -13.20 -16.90 3.90
C LEU A 36 -12.01 -17.75 4.32
N PHE A 37 -11.88 -17.98 5.63
CA PHE A 37 -10.87 -18.82 6.27
C PHE A 37 -9.41 -18.41 6.05
N ASP A 38 -9.15 -17.27 5.42
CA ASP A 38 -7.81 -16.73 5.23
C ASP A 38 -7.34 -15.91 6.44
N SER A 39 -6.08 -15.48 6.43
CA SER A 39 -5.49 -14.45 7.27
C SER A 39 -4.35 -13.72 6.53
N PRO A 40 -3.75 -12.64 7.08
CA PRO A 40 -2.66 -11.93 6.41
C PRO A 40 -1.47 -12.79 6.00
N SER A 41 -1.19 -13.89 6.72
CA SER A 41 -0.10 -14.81 6.40
C SER A 41 -0.27 -15.53 5.06
N ASP A 42 -1.48 -15.62 4.53
CA ASP A 42 -1.74 -16.33 3.27
C ASP A 42 -1.36 -15.48 2.04
N PHE A 43 -1.08 -14.19 2.23
CA PHE A 43 -0.74 -13.25 1.16
C PHE A 43 0.76 -13.03 0.96
N GLN A 44 1.63 -13.79 1.62
CA GLN A 44 3.09 -13.59 1.53
C GLN A 44 3.61 -13.65 0.09
N LEU A 45 3.07 -14.56 -0.73
CA LEU A 45 3.46 -14.65 -2.14
C LEU A 45 3.05 -13.40 -2.93
N LEU A 46 1.85 -12.84 -2.68
CA LEU A 46 1.41 -11.58 -3.29
C LEU A 46 2.31 -10.42 -2.85
N LEU A 47 2.63 -10.34 -1.56
CA LEU A 47 3.52 -9.29 -1.02
C LEU A 47 4.91 -9.36 -1.66
N ASN A 48 5.46 -10.56 -1.85
CA ASN A 48 6.72 -10.77 -2.55
C ASN A 48 6.65 -10.26 -3.99
N PHE A 49 5.61 -10.62 -4.75
CA PHE A 49 5.45 -10.13 -6.12
C PHE A 49 5.32 -8.60 -6.19
N ILE A 50 4.56 -7.98 -5.29
CA ILE A 50 4.46 -6.52 -5.22
C ILE A 50 5.82 -5.90 -4.93
N ASN A 51 6.58 -6.44 -3.97
CA ASN A 51 7.89 -5.91 -3.63
C ASN A 51 8.92 -6.09 -4.76
N GLU A 52 8.88 -7.20 -5.49
CA GLU A 52 9.77 -7.47 -6.62
C GLU A 52 9.48 -6.56 -7.83
N THR A 53 8.21 -6.28 -8.09
CA THR A 53 7.78 -5.55 -9.30
C THR A 53 7.54 -4.05 -9.07
N HIS A 54 7.16 -3.68 -7.84
CA HIS A 54 6.82 -2.32 -7.41
C HIS A 54 7.50 -2.02 -6.05
N PRO A 55 8.84 -2.01 -5.99
CA PRO A 55 9.58 -1.85 -4.74
C PRO A 55 9.23 -0.52 -4.05
N GLY A 56 9.07 -0.59 -2.73
CA GLY A 56 8.68 0.57 -1.91
C GLY A 56 7.19 0.89 -1.86
N THR A 57 6.34 0.08 -2.52
CA THR A 57 4.88 0.19 -2.36
C THR A 57 4.48 -0.06 -0.91
N ASN A 58 3.71 0.86 -0.33
CA ASN A 58 3.13 0.66 1.01
C ASN A 58 1.93 -0.30 0.92
N VAL A 59 2.09 -1.53 1.38
CA VAL A 59 1.01 -2.54 1.37
C VAL A 59 0.53 -2.80 2.79
N SER A 60 -0.78 -2.66 3.01
CA SER A 60 -1.45 -2.97 4.27
C SER A 60 -2.40 -4.15 4.08
N VAL A 61 -2.07 -5.30 4.67
CA VAL A 61 -3.00 -6.44 4.74
C VAL A 61 -3.80 -6.32 6.03
N VAL A 62 -5.10 -6.12 5.91
CA VAL A 62 -5.96 -5.86 7.07
C VAL A 62 -6.20 -7.16 7.84
N ASP A 63 -5.75 -7.19 9.08
CA ASP A 63 -5.82 -8.33 10.01
C ASP A 63 -7.11 -8.25 10.84
N LEU A 64 -8.23 -8.65 10.25
CA LEU A 64 -9.54 -8.66 10.88
C LEU A 64 -10.39 -9.80 10.34
N PHE A 65 -11.11 -10.49 11.23
CA PHE A 65 -11.98 -11.61 10.87
C PHE A 65 -11.24 -12.82 10.28
N ASP A 66 -10.02 -13.05 10.76
CA ASP A 66 -9.19 -14.19 10.40
C ASP A 66 -9.85 -15.55 10.62
N ARG A 67 -9.53 -16.50 9.75
CA ARG A 67 -9.88 -17.92 9.90
C ARG A 67 -11.39 -18.09 10.13
N THR A 68 -11.80 -18.71 11.22
CA THR A 68 -13.22 -18.95 11.53
C THR A 68 -14.00 -17.66 11.78
N GLU A 69 -13.33 -16.57 12.15
CA GLU A 69 -13.99 -15.28 12.39
C GLU A 69 -14.55 -14.65 11.10
N SER A 70 -14.09 -15.11 9.92
CA SER A 70 -14.61 -14.71 8.60
C SER A 70 -16.05 -15.17 8.36
N LEU A 71 -16.59 -16.04 9.23
CA LEU A 71 -17.98 -16.47 9.20
C LEU A 71 -18.92 -15.56 9.99
N LYS A 72 -18.40 -14.53 10.67
CA LYS A 72 -19.24 -13.54 11.34
C LYS A 72 -20.15 -12.82 10.36
N SER A 73 -21.21 -12.21 10.90
CA SER A 73 -22.16 -11.41 10.12
C SER A 73 -21.46 -10.45 9.16
N LEU A 74 -21.86 -10.47 7.88
CA LEU A 74 -21.27 -9.60 6.86
C LEU A 74 -21.34 -8.12 7.25
N TRP A 75 -22.43 -7.66 7.88
CA TRP A 75 -22.55 -6.27 8.32
C TRP A 75 -21.54 -5.89 9.40
N MET A 76 -21.20 -6.83 10.29
CA MET A 76 -20.15 -6.62 11.27
C MET A 76 -18.77 -6.51 10.60
N GLN A 77 -18.54 -7.33 9.57
CA GLN A 77 -17.30 -7.28 8.79
C GLN A 77 -17.19 -5.97 8.01
N VAL A 78 -18.26 -5.56 7.32
CA VAL A 78 -18.35 -4.28 6.59
C VAL A 78 -17.95 -3.11 7.50
N GLU A 79 -18.54 -3.03 8.69
CA GLU A 79 -18.23 -1.93 9.62
C GLU A 79 -16.79 -2.02 10.16
N GLY A 80 -16.32 -3.23 10.52
CA GLY A 80 -14.96 -3.42 11.01
C GLY A 80 -13.88 -3.05 9.98
N PHE A 81 -14.02 -3.53 8.75
CA PHE A 81 -13.11 -3.18 7.66
C PHE A 81 -13.21 -1.70 7.29
N ARG A 82 -14.41 -1.11 7.26
CA ARG A 82 -14.58 0.34 7.03
C ARG A 82 -13.77 1.16 8.03
N GLN A 83 -13.88 0.84 9.32
CA GLN A 83 -13.16 1.55 10.38
C GLN A 83 -11.64 1.39 10.26
N ALA A 84 -11.15 0.20 9.91
CA ALA A 84 -9.71 -0.05 9.76
C ALA A 84 -9.11 0.63 8.51
N ILE A 85 -9.86 0.65 7.41
CA ILE A 85 -9.37 1.10 6.10
C ILE A 85 -9.47 2.63 5.94
N TYR A 86 -10.49 3.26 6.53
CA TYR A 86 -10.76 4.68 6.34
C TYR A 86 -9.59 5.61 6.71
N PRO A 87 -8.86 5.41 7.83
CA PRO A 87 -7.68 6.22 8.15
C PRO A 87 -6.56 6.07 7.10
N ILE A 88 -6.37 4.88 6.53
CA ILE A 88 -5.37 4.64 5.49
C ILE A 88 -5.74 5.42 4.23
N MET A 89 -7.02 5.38 3.84
CA MET A 89 -7.53 6.15 2.70
C MET A 89 -7.41 7.65 2.90
N GLN A 90 -7.70 8.17 4.10
CA GLN A 90 -7.59 9.59 4.41
C GLN A 90 -6.15 10.11 4.35
N ASN A 91 -5.17 9.26 4.70
CA ASN A 91 -3.75 9.62 4.67
C ASN A 91 -3.14 9.51 3.25
N ALA A 92 -3.85 8.94 2.28
CA ALA A 92 -3.38 8.77 0.91
C ALA A 92 -3.96 9.86 0.00
N ALA A 93 -3.21 10.95 -0.17
CA ALA A 93 -3.64 12.13 -0.96
C ALA A 93 -4.10 11.78 -2.39
N ASP A 94 -3.40 10.83 -3.05
CA ASP A 94 -3.70 10.38 -4.41
C ASP A 94 -4.60 9.13 -4.46
N GLY A 95 -5.17 8.75 -3.32
CA GLY A 95 -5.98 7.54 -3.14
C GLY A 95 -5.16 6.26 -3.00
N VAL A 96 -5.86 5.13 -3.00
CA VAL A 96 -5.29 3.79 -2.76
C VAL A 96 -5.75 2.80 -3.84
N HIS A 97 -5.04 1.69 -3.94
CA HIS A 97 -5.52 0.48 -4.60
C HIS A 97 -6.13 -0.48 -3.56
N LEU A 98 -7.21 -1.16 -3.94
CA LEU A 98 -7.87 -2.16 -3.11
C LEU A 98 -7.72 -3.52 -3.80
N TYR A 99 -7.14 -4.47 -3.10
CA TYR A 99 -7.10 -5.87 -3.52
C TYR A 99 -8.00 -6.68 -2.58
N CYS A 100 -9.11 -7.16 -3.10
CA CYS A 100 -10.13 -7.84 -2.31
C CYS A 100 -10.30 -9.27 -2.82
N TYR A 101 -9.89 -10.24 -2.00
CA TYR A 101 -9.92 -11.64 -2.41
C TYR A 101 -11.24 -12.31 -2.01
N SER A 102 -11.90 -12.97 -2.97
CA SER A 102 -13.10 -13.79 -2.73
C SER A 102 -14.19 -13.02 -1.96
N GLN A 103 -14.58 -13.47 -0.74
CA GLN A 103 -15.57 -12.80 0.11
C GLN A 103 -15.21 -11.34 0.42
N GLY A 104 -13.91 -11.02 0.53
CA GLY A 104 -13.43 -9.65 0.77
C GLY A 104 -13.94 -8.65 -0.26
N ASN A 105 -14.18 -9.08 -1.51
CA ASN A 105 -14.74 -8.22 -2.56
C ASN A 105 -16.19 -7.80 -2.25
N GLY A 106 -17.01 -8.72 -1.74
CA GLY A 106 -18.38 -8.42 -1.33
C GLY A 106 -18.43 -7.51 -0.10
N ILE A 107 -17.57 -7.78 0.88
CA ILE A 107 -17.48 -6.97 2.10
C ILE A 107 -17.13 -5.52 1.76
N LEU A 108 -16.07 -5.29 0.97
CA LEU A 108 -15.66 -3.92 0.69
C LEU A 108 -16.60 -3.22 -0.30
N GLY A 109 -17.23 -3.95 -1.21
CA GLY A 109 -18.28 -3.40 -2.08
C GLY A 109 -19.48 -2.84 -1.33
N MET A 110 -19.78 -3.37 -0.14
CA MET A 110 -20.86 -2.91 0.74
C MET A 110 -20.43 -1.82 1.73
N ALA A 111 -19.13 -1.55 1.86
CA ALA A 111 -18.57 -0.55 2.77
C ALA A 111 -18.45 0.87 2.18
N LYS A 112 -18.90 1.05 0.93
CA LYS A 112 -18.89 2.33 0.21
C LYS A 112 -19.96 3.31 0.70
#